data_AF-A0A2N4TSG9-F1
#
_entry.id   AF-A0A2N4TSG9-F1
#
_cell.length_a   1.000
_cell.length_b   1.000
_cell.length_c   1.000
_cell.angle_alpha   90.00
_cell.angle_beta   90.00
_cell.angle_gamma   90.00
#
_symmetry.space_group_name_H-M   'P 1'
#
loop_
_entity.id
_entity.type
_entity.pdbx_description
1 polymer ?
#
loop_
_entity_poly.entity_id
_entity_poly.type
_entity_poly.pdbx_seq_one_letter_code
_entity_poly.pdbx_strand_id
1 'polypeptide(L)'
;MVNQSLMRQLRLLVLLGLLLAGAAQAQSNFWRDKDGNPVAETDSMKAKDGFGGLLLATTDADWEQKWETPPETVPQFQAAGVVPYGKKVYILSFFFNPAKDDSGKVTVRCDLKIVDPNGSVTHSFEDQPCFSGRLAGKASYVYLSTRVVAFSGDPGDPAGTWLVEMTLRDTIRNTELPLRTRFQLR
;
A
#
# COMPACT_ATOMS: atom_id res chain seq x y z
N MET A 1 0.79 44.21 -45.85
CA MET A 1 0.92 44.57 -44.42
C MET A 1 0.43 43.40 -43.59
N VAL A 2 1.33 42.60 -43.02
CA VAL A 2 0.96 41.48 -42.15
C VAL A 2 0.51 42.06 -40.80
N ASN A 3 -0.71 41.74 -40.39
CA ASN A 3 -1.38 42.29 -39.23
C ASN A 3 -0.65 41.83 -37.95
N GLN A 4 0.14 42.72 -37.32
CA GLN A 4 0.96 42.42 -36.14
C GLN A 4 0.14 41.85 -34.96
N SER A 5 -1.16 42.15 -34.90
CA SER A 5 -2.10 41.60 -33.92
C SER A 5 -2.28 40.09 -34.05
N LEU A 6 -2.37 39.58 -35.29
CA LEU A 6 -2.58 38.15 -35.58
C LEU A 6 -1.34 37.31 -35.21
N MET A 7 -0.13 37.86 -35.44
CA MET A 7 1.13 37.21 -35.04
C MET A 7 1.34 37.18 -33.52
N ARG A 8 0.79 38.14 -32.77
CA ARG A 8 0.85 38.17 -31.29
C ARG A 8 -0.09 37.12 -30.68
N GLN A 9 -1.29 36.97 -31.24
CA GLN A 9 -2.27 35.97 -30.79
C GLN A 9 -1.82 34.53 -31.10
N LEU A 10 -1.18 34.29 -32.25
CA LEU A 10 -0.61 32.97 -32.56
C LEU A 10 0.52 32.57 -31.60
N ARG A 11 1.36 33.52 -31.16
CA ARG A 11 2.44 33.24 -30.19
C ARG A 11 1.91 32.89 -28.80
N LEU A 12 0.82 33.54 -28.36
CA LEU A 12 0.17 33.24 -27.09
C LEU A 12 -0.50 31.86 -27.07
N LEU A 13 -1.05 31.41 -28.21
CA LEU A 13 -1.65 30.06 -28.34
C LEU A 13 -0.60 28.94 -28.33
N VAL A 14 0.58 29.16 -28.90
CA VAL A 14 1.68 28.16 -28.85
C VAL A 14 2.27 28.03 -27.44
N LEU A 15 2.32 29.11 -26.66
CA LEU A 15 2.77 29.08 -25.26
C LEU A 15 1.75 28.41 -24.31
N LEU A 16 0.46 28.46 -24.62
CA LEU A 16 -0.58 27.81 -23.80
C LEU A 16 -0.67 26.28 -24.03
N GLY A 17 -0.26 25.80 -25.21
CA GLY A 17 -0.26 24.36 -25.53
C GLY A 17 0.85 23.57 -24.83
N LEU A 18 1.97 24.20 -24.48
CA LEU A 18 3.13 23.56 -23.84
C LEU A 18 2.95 23.31 -22.33
N LEU A 19 1.99 23.96 -21.67
CA LEU A 19 1.74 23.78 -20.23
C LEU A 19 0.82 22.59 -19.91
N LEU A 20 0.18 21.98 -20.91
CA LEU A 20 -0.72 20.84 -20.73
C LEU A 20 -0.03 19.46 -20.82
N ALA A 21 1.27 19.41 -21.12
CA ALA A 21 2.03 18.15 -21.24
C ALA A 21 2.74 17.71 -19.94
N GLY A 22 2.56 18.43 -18.83
CA GLY A 22 3.43 18.34 -17.65
C GLY A 22 2.96 17.50 -16.46
N ALA A 23 1.86 16.75 -16.56
CA ALA A 23 1.43 15.83 -15.50
C ALA A 23 1.80 14.37 -15.84
N ALA A 24 3.03 14.14 -16.30
CA ALA A 24 3.60 12.80 -16.19
C ALA A 24 3.79 12.55 -14.70
N GLN A 25 2.87 11.80 -14.07
CA GLN A 25 3.06 11.31 -12.71
C GLN A 25 4.43 10.65 -12.68
N ALA A 26 5.37 11.20 -11.92
CA ALA A 26 6.68 10.60 -11.74
C ALA A 26 6.46 9.22 -11.12
N GLN A 27 6.50 8.20 -11.97
CA GLN A 27 6.40 6.82 -11.52
C GLN A 27 7.60 6.59 -10.59
N SER A 28 7.33 6.33 -9.32
CA SER A 28 8.41 6.10 -8.37
C SER A 28 9.19 4.86 -8.85
N ASN A 29 10.50 5.00 -9.08
CA ASN A 29 11.37 3.86 -9.42
C ASN A 29 11.63 2.94 -8.21
N PHE A 30 10.76 3.01 -7.20
CA PHE A 30 10.89 2.31 -5.94
C PHE A 30 10.57 0.83 -6.10
N TRP A 31 9.44 0.53 -6.75
CA TRP A 31 8.98 -0.85 -6.94
C TRP A 31 9.56 -1.45 -8.20
N ARG A 32 10.02 -2.70 -8.08
CA ARG A 32 10.56 -3.47 -9.19
C ARG A 32 10.05 -4.89 -9.14
N ASP A 33 9.85 -5.49 -10.30
CA ASP A 33 9.56 -6.91 -10.42
C ASP A 33 10.84 -7.74 -10.27
N LYS A 34 10.70 -9.07 -10.37
CA LYS A 34 11.82 -10.02 -10.30
C LYS A 34 12.87 -9.84 -11.40
N ASP A 35 12.50 -9.23 -12.53
CA ASP A 35 13.36 -8.99 -13.68
C ASP A 35 14.00 -7.58 -13.61
N GLY A 36 13.68 -6.81 -12.56
CA GLY A 36 14.19 -5.48 -12.31
C GLY A 36 13.41 -4.35 -12.99
N ASN A 37 12.31 -4.67 -13.68
CA ASN A 37 11.50 -3.65 -14.35
C ASN A 37 10.72 -2.82 -13.32
N PRO A 38 10.58 -1.50 -13.52
CA PRO A 38 9.75 -0.66 -12.67
C PRO A 38 8.31 -1.13 -12.63
N VAL A 39 7.73 -1.18 -11.44
CA VAL A 39 6.31 -1.51 -11.23
C VAL A 39 5.57 -0.25 -10.79
N ALA A 40 4.42 0.02 -11.39
CA ALA A 40 3.58 1.14 -10.99
C ALA A 40 3.00 0.91 -9.58
N GLU A 41 2.88 1.99 -8.81
CA GLU A 41 2.15 1.96 -7.56
C GLU A 41 0.68 1.62 -7.78
N THR A 42 0.08 0.99 -6.79
CA THR A 42 -1.35 0.69 -6.74
C THR A 42 -1.92 1.22 -5.42
N ASP A 43 -3.25 1.16 -5.27
CA ASP A 43 -3.87 1.50 -3.99
C ASP A 43 -3.36 0.65 -2.82
N SER A 44 -2.96 -0.60 -3.08
CA SER A 44 -2.41 -1.51 -2.09
C SER A 44 -0.90 -1.47 -1.96
N MET A 45 -0.17 -0.77 -2.85
CA MET A 45 1.29 -0.75 -2.90
C MET A 45 1.80 0.65 -3.25
N LYS A 46 2.35 1.36 -2.25
CA LYS A 46 2.77 2.76 -2.39
C LYS A 46 4.14 3.00 -1.78
N ALA A 47 4.84 4.00 -2.27
CA ALA A 47 6.05 4.49 -1.65
C ALA A 47 6.07 6.02 -1.61
N LYS A 48 6.67 6.56 -0.56
CA LYS A 48 6.84 8.01 -0.38
C LYS A 48 8.11 8.24 0.43
N ASP A 49 8.91 9.23 0.04
CA ASP A 49 10.14 9.62 0.75
C ASP A 49 11.08 8.45 1.06
N GLY A 50 11.11 7.45 0.18
CA GLY A 50 11.92 6.22 0.32
C GLY A 50 11.38 5.18 1.31
N PHE A 51 10.20 5.38 1.90
CA PHE A 51 9.48 4.38 2.68
C PHE A 51 8.42 3.73 1.79
N GLY A 52 8.35 2.40 1.78
CA GLY A 52 7.39 1.64 0.98
C GLY A 52 6.44 0.81 1.84
N GLY A 53 5.24 0.58 1.35
CA GLY A 53 4.20 -0.20 2.03
C GLY A 53 3.38 -1.03 1.04
N LEU A 54 3.01 -2.24 1.46
CA LEU A 54 2.14 -3.15 0.72
C LEU A 54 1.05 -3.69 1.67
N LEU A 55 -0.20 -3.68 1.25
CA LEU A 55 -1.35 -4.22 1.98
C LEU A 55 -1.98 -5.37 1.19
N LEU A 56 -2.09 -6.53 1.83
CA LEU A 56 -2.61 -7.74 1.21
C LEU A 56 -3.74 -8.33 2.08
N ALA A 57 -4.88 -8.59 1.44
CA ALA A 57 -5.89 -9.51 1.98
C ALA A 57 -5.67 -10.86 1.30
N THR A 58 -5.54 -11.94 2.07
CA THR A 58 -5.31 -13.30 1.55
C THR A 58 -6.23 -14.32 2.22
N THR A 59 -6.58 -15.37 1.48
CA THR A 59 -7.30 -16.54 2.02
C THR A 59 -6.37 -17.66 2.49
N ASP A 60 -5.05 -17.44 2.40
CA ASP A 60 -4.03 -18.42 2.72
C ASP A 60 -3.96 -18.61 4.23
N ALA A 61 -4.55 -19.69 4.74
CA ALA A 61 -4.48 -20.03 6.16
C ALA A 61 -3.06 -20.41 6.62
N ASP A 62 -2.19 -20.76 5.68
CA ASP A 62 -0.77 -21.09 5.85
C ASP A 62 0.16 -19.88 5.62
N TRP A 63 -0.37 -18.65 5.62
CA TRP A 63 0.42 -17.44 5.36
C TRP A 63 1.65 -17.32 6.25
N GLU A 64 1.56 -17.73 7.52
CA GLU A 64 2.64 -17.64 8.49
C GLU A 64 3.77 -18.61 8.13
N GLN A 65 3.43 -19.87 7.84
CA GLN A 65 4.38 -20.87 7.36
C GLN A 65 5.07 -20.42 6.06
N LYS A 66 4.33 -19.79 5.15
CA LYS A 66 4.89 -19.22 3.92
C LYS A 66 5.86 -18.08 4.21
N TRP A 67 5.56 -17.23 5.20
CA TRP A 67 6.40 -16.09 5.56
C TRP A 67 7.66 -16.49 6.33
N GLU A 68 7.57 -17.46 7.23
CA GLU A 68 8.66 -17.93 8.09
C GLU A 68 9.67 -18.86 7.37
N THR A 69 9.73 -18.77 6.04
CA THR A 69 10.73 -19.47 5.24
C THR A 69 12.08 -18.75 5.23
N PRO A 70 13.19 -19.44 4.90
CA PRO A 70 14.49 -18.80 4.73
C PRO A 70 14.48 -17.62 3.74
N PRO A 71 15.32 -16.59 3.91
CA PRO A 71 15.30 -15.36 3.09
C PRO A 71 15.48 -15.56 1.58
N GLU A 72 16.06 -16.68 1.15
CA GLU A 72 16.20 -17.09 -0.25
C GLU A 72 14.88 -17.58 -0.88
N THR A 73 13.85 -17.83 -0.07
CA THR A 73 12.52 -18.24 -0.53
C THR A 73 11.62 -17.02 -0.68
N VAL A 74 11.03 -16.86 -1.85
CA VAL A 74 10.05 -15.78 -2.10
C VAL A 74 8.65 -16.30 -1.77
N PRO A 75 8.02 -15.83 -0.68
CA PRO A 75 6.68 -16.29 -0.30
C PRO A 75 5.67 -15.93 -1.38
N GLN A 76 4.81 -16.88 -1.72
CA GLN A 76 3.71 -16.70 -2.67
C GLN A 76 2.39 -16.67 -1.91
N PHE A 77 1.60 -15.62 -2.10
CA PHE A 77 0.30 -15.46 -1.47
C PHE A 77 -0.81 -15.35 -2.51
N GLN A 78 -1.93 -16.02 -2.27
CA GLN A 78 -3.14 -15.80 -3.05
C GLN A 78 -3.91 -14.60 -2.51
N ALA A 79 -4.08 -13.56 -3.32
CA ALA A 79 -4.93 -12.44 -2.95
C ALA A 79 -6.40 -12.88 -2.83
N ALA A 80 -7.09 -12.37 -1.81
CA ALA A 80 -8.50 -12.62 -1.59
C ALA A 80 -9.33 -11.96 -2.71
N GLY A 81 -9.97 -12.78 -3.55
CA GLY A 81 -10.92 -12.32 -4.55
C GLY A 81 -12.34 -12.38 -4.01
N VAL A 82 -12.97 -13.55 -4.15
CA VAL A 82 -14.29 -13.86 -3.61
C VAL A 82 -14.14 -14.78 -2.42
N VAL A 83 -14.75 -14.41 -1.31
CA VAL A 83 -14.63 -15.09 -0.02
C VAL A 83 -16.02 -15.53 0.44
N PRO A 84 -16.25 -16.85 0.62
CA PRO A 84 -17.49 -17.35 1.21
C PRO A 84 -17.67 -16.90 2.66
N TYR A 85 -18.92 -16.72 3.10
CA TYR A 85 -19.23 -16.59 4.53
C TYR A 85 -18.57 -17.69 5.38
N GLY A 86 -18.10 -17.31 6.58
CA GLY A 86 -17.39 -18.19 7.51
C GLY A 86 -15.95 -18.55 7.10
N LYS A 87 -15.47 -18.14 5.92
CA LYS A 87 -14.05 -18.29 5.53
C LYS A 87 -13.23 -17.10 6.02
N LYS A 88 -11.99 -17.39 6.42
CA LYS A 88 -11.06 -16.39 6.92
C LYS A 88 -10.38 -15.63 5.78
N VAL A 89 -10.21 -14.34 6.01
CA VAL A 89 -9.34 -13.44 5.28
C VAL A 89 -8.28 -12.94 6.27
N TYR A 90 -7.02 -13.09 5.91
CA TYR A 90 -5.89 -12.59 6.67
C TYR A 90 -5.42 -11.29 6.03
N ILE A 91 -5.34 -10.24 6.83
CA ILE A 91 -4.84 -8.94 6.41
C ILE A 91 -3.38 -8.85 6.84
N LEU A 92 -2.51 -8.86 5.85
CA LEU A 92 -1.06 -8.74 6.01
C LEU A 92 -0.65 -7.35 5.51
N SER A 93 0.24 -6.70 6.26
CA SER A 93 0.87 -5.46 5.81
C SER A 93 2.37 -5.57 5.89
N PHE A 94 3.03 -5.11 4.83
CA PHE A 94 4.46 -5.15 4.68
C PHE A 94 5.01 -3.74 4.56
N PHE A 95 6.22 -3.53 5.05
CA PHE A 95 6.93 -2.25 4.97
C PHE A 95 8.36 -2.44 4.49
N PHE A 96 8.89 -1.39 3.86
CA PHE A 96 10.15 -1.41 3.13
C PHE A 96 10.94 -0.14 3.45
N ASN A 97 12.23 -0.29 3.71
CA ASN A 97 13.17 0.80 3.94
C ASN A 97 12.71 1.86 4.97
N PRO A 98 12.28 1.45 6.18
CA PRO A 98 11.92 2.39 7.23
C PRO A 98 13.16 3.12 7.76
N ALA A 99 12.99 4.36 8.24
CA ALA A 99 14.04 5.18 8.79
C ALA A 99 14.42 4.67 10.17
N LYS A 100 15.69 4.85 10.48
CA LYS A 100 16.28 4.46 11.75
C LYS A 100 16.56 5.71 12.56
N ASP A 101 16.32 5.65 13.86
CA ASP A 101 16.80 6.65 14.80
C ASP A 101 18.33 6.55 15.01
N ASP A 102 18.88 7.46 15.81
CA ASP A 102 20.32 7.51 16.13
C ASP A 102 20.83 6.23 16.83
N SER A 103 19.92 5.43 17.42
CA SER A 103 20.24 4.15 18.05
C SER A 103 20.16 2.95 17.08
N GLY A 104 19.83 3.22 15.81
CA GLY A 104 19.62 2.23 14.77
C GLY A 104 18.28 1.49 14.85
N LYS A 105 17.34 1.96 15.68
CA LYS A 105 16.00 1.36 15.81
C LYS A 105 15.01 2.00 14.85
N VAL A 106 14.03 1.21 14.46
CA VAL A 106 12.91 1.60 13.61
C VAL A 106 11.65 1.62 14.45
N THR A 107 10.75 2.56 14.15
CA THR A 107 9.38 2.56 14.65
C THR A 107 8.41 2.79 13.50
N VAL A 108 7.56 1.80 13.24
CA VAL A 108 6.46 1.87 12.28
C VAL A 108 5.16 1.72 13.05
N ARG A 109 4.25 2.69 12.89
CA ARG A 109 2.91 2.68 13.49
C ARG A 109 1.86 2.53 12.41
N CYS A 110 0.66 2.12 12.79
CA CYS A 110 -0.41 1.91 11.83
C CYS A 110 -1.81 2.05 12.39
N ASP A 111 -2.71 2.45 11.50
CA ASP A 111 -4.15 2.35 11.69
C ASP A 111 -4.71 1.33 10.70
N LEU A 112 -5.80 0.68 11.06
CA LEU A 112 -6.56 -0.17 10.15
C LEU A 112 -8.05 0.04 10.37
N LYS A 113 -8.80 -0.01 9.29
CA LYS A 113 -10.25 -0.11 9.30
C LYS A 113 -10.73 -1.09 8.23
N ILE A 114 -11.68 -1.92 8.59
CA ILE A 114 -12.44 -2.78 7.69
C ILE A 114 -13.82 -2.14 7.54
N VAL A 115 -14.18 -1.82 6.30
CA VAL A 115 -15.41 -1.12 5.94
C VAL A 115 -16.28 -2.07 5.15
N ASP A 116 -17.51 -2.24 5.61
CA ASP A 116 -18.51 -3.06 4.94
C ASP A 116 -19.04 -2.38 3.65
N PRO A 117 -19.80 -3.09 2.81
CA PRO A 117 -20.37 -2.55 1.58
C PRO A 117 -21.36 -1.39 1.79
N ASN A 118 -21.89 -1.22 3.00
CA ASN A 118 -22.78 -0.13 3.37
C ASN A 118 -22.01 1.11 3.86
N GLY A 119 -20.68 1.03 3.98
CA GLY A 119 -19.82 2.11 4.45
C GLY A 119 -19.59 2.12 5.97
N SER A 120 -20.06 1.11 6.71
CA SER A 120 -19.87 1.00 8.16
C SER A 120 -18.52 0.39 8.49
N VAL A 121 -17.83 0.95 9.47
CA VAL A 121 -16.59 0.36 10.00
C VAL A 121 -16.95 -0.78 10.95
N THR A 122 -16.53 -1.99 10.63
CA THR A 122 -16.83 -3.21 11.42
C THR A 122 -15.69 -3.58 12.36
N HIS A 123 -14.46 -3.27 11.95
CA HIS A 123 -13.26 -3.46 12.75
C HIS A 123 -12.32 -2.30 12.54
N SER A 124 -11.69 -1.83 13.60
CA SER A 124 -10.62 -0.86 13.51
C SER A 124 -9.62 -0.97 14.64
N PHE A 125 -8.43 -0.45 14.39
CA PHE A 125 -7.51 -0.02 15.43
C PHE A 125 -6.82 1.25 14.97
N GLU A 126 -6.47 2.08 15.93
CA GLU A 126 -5.74 3.32 15.71
C GLU A 126 -4.43 3.28 16.46
N ASP A 127 -3.43 3.89 15.83
CA ASP A 127 -2.11 4.15 16.35
C ASP A 127 -1.46 2.96 17.05
N GLN A 128 -1.48 1.81 16.37
CA GLN A 128 -0.85 0.60 16.88
C GLN A 128 0.61 0.50 16.44
N PRO A 129 1.49 -0.07 17.28
CA PRO A 129 2.82 -0.44 16.82
C PRO A 129 2.70 -1.57 15.79
N CYS A 130 3.12 -1.30 14.55
CA CYS A 130 3.24 -2.29 13.48
C CYS A 130 4.65 -2.92 13.46
N PHE A 131 5.67 -2.15 13.86
CA PHE A 131 7.01 -2.66 14.18
C PHE A 131 7.72 -1.69 15.12
N SER A 132 8.47 -2.21 16.10
CA SER A 132 9.39 -1.38 16.89
C SER A 132 10.60 -2.21 17.31
N GLY A 133 11.80 -1.73 16.99
CA GLY A 133 13.04 -2.41 17.35
C GLY A 133 14.12 -2.29 16.28
N ARG A 134 15.13 -3.14 16.36
CA ARG A 134 16.16 -3.24 15.33
C ARG A 134 15.72 -4.23 14.26
N LEU A 135 15.94 -3.87 13.00
CA LEU A 135 15.67 -4.77 11.88
C LEU A 135 16.65 -5.94 11.88
N ALA A 136 16.14 -7.15 11.63
CA ALA A 136 16.97 -8.28 11.26
C ALA A 136 17.38 -8.13 9.79
N GLY A 137 18.57 -7.59 9.53
CA GLY A 137 19.12 -7.43 8.17
C GLY A 137 19.05 -6.01 7.61
N LYS A 138 18.98 -5.91 6.27
CA LYS A 138 19.07 -4.62 5.55
C LYS A 138 17.73 -3.93 5.52
N ALA A 139 17.71 -2.59 5.66
CA ALA A 139 16.46 -1.82 5.59
C ALA A 139 15.71 -2.01 4.27
N SER A 140 16.43 -2.30 3.18
CA SER A 140 15.87 -2.58 1.85
C SER A 140 15.15 -3.92 1.73
N TYR A 141 15.14 -4.76 2.76
CA TYR A 141 14.34 -5.99 2.77
C TYR A 141 12.87 -5.69 2.99
N VAL A 142 12.05 -6.70 2.72
CA VAL A 142 10.62 -6.69 3.03
C VAL A 142 10.44 -7.13 4.47
N TYR A 143 9.65 -6.39 5.23
CA TYR A 143 9.30 -6.76 6.59
C TYR A 143 7.79 -6.86 6.74
N LEU A 144 7.32 -7.93 7.37
CA LEU A 144 5.92 -8.08 7.76
C LEU A 144 5.67 -7.30 9.05
N SER A 145 4.55 -6.59 9.10
CA SER A 145 4.03 -5.99 10.32
C SER A 145 3.69 -7.04 11.38
N THR A 146 3.97 -6.73 12.64
CA THR A 146 3.57 -7.55 13.80
C THR A 146 2.06 -7.58 14.05
N ARG A 147 1.28 -6.76 13.32
CA ARG A 147 -0.19 -6.70 13.41
C ARG A 147 -0.82 -7.37 12.20
N VAL A 148 -1.14 -8.65 12.33
CA VAL A 148 -1.95 -9.42 11.38
C VAL A 148 -3.39 -9.49 11.88
N VAL A 149 -4.36 -9.22 11.01
CA VAL A 149 -5.80 -9.32 11.33
C VAL A 149 -6.37 -10.55 10.64
N ALA A 150 -7.12 -11.38 11.37
CA ALA A 150 -7.95 -12.43 10.80
C ALA A 150 -9.42 -11.99 10.86
N PHE A 151 -10.06 -11.87 9.70
CA PHE A 151 -11.45 -11.49 9.54
C PHE A 151 -12.24 -12.67 8.95
N SER A 152 -13.50 -12.82 9.32
CA SER A 152 -14.45 -13.71 8.63
C SER A 152 -15.82 -13.05 8.66
N GLY A 153 -16.51 -13.03 7.53
CA GLY A 153 -17.88 -12.54 7.48
C GLY A 153 -18.88 -13.60 7.94
N ASP A 154 -19.85 -13.20 8.74
CA ASP A 154 -20.95 -14.05 9.21
C ASP A 154 -22.16 -13.99 8.25
N PRO A 155 -23.07 -14.98 8.24
CA PRO A 155 -24.23 -14.96 7.34
C PRO A 155 -25.15 -13.74 7.44
N GLY A 156 -25.09 -13.00 8.55
CA GLY A 156 -25.82 -11.74 8.73
C GLY A 156 -25.11 -10.51 8.16
N ASP A 157 -23.85 -10.64 7.79
CA ASP A 157 -23.05 -9.53 7.25
C ASP A 157 -23.44 -9.22 5.80
N PRO A 158 -23.40 -7.93 5.40
CA PRO A 158 -23.71 -7.53 4.04
C PRO A 158 -22.79 -8.20 3.01
N ALA A 159 -23.41 -8.92 2.06
CA ALA A 159 -22.72 -9.37 0.85
C ALA A 159 -22.30 -8.15 0.02
N GLY A 160 -21.09 -8.18 -0.54
CA GLY A 160 -20.60 -7.03 -1.30
C GLY A 160 -19.08 -6.92 -1.29
N THR A 161 -18.61 -5.79 -1.81
CA THR A 161 -17.19 -5.43 -1.76
C THR A 161 -16.87 -4.85 -0.40
N TRP A 162 -16.02 -5.54 0.34
CA TRP A 162 -15.45 -5.08 1.61
C TRP A 162 -14.12 -4.38 1.34
N LEU A 163 -13.93 -3.24 1.99
CA LEU A 163 -12.74 -2.41 1.85
C LEU A 163 -11.89 -2.53 3.12
N VAL A 164 -10.60 -2.77 2.94
CA VAL A 164 -9.61 -2.71 4.00
C VAL A 164 -8.73 -1.50 3.74
N GLU A 165 -8.72 -0.55 4.67
CA GLU A 165 -7.84 0.61 4.61
C GLU A 165 -6.83 0.50 5.75
N MET A 166 -5.55 0.74 5.44
CA MET A 166 -4.48 0.81 6.43
C MET A 166 -3.62 2.03 6.14
N THR A 167 -3.24 2.77 7.19
CA THR A 167 -2.19 3.78 7.08
C THR A 167 -0.95 3.25 7.76
N LEU A 168 0.16 3.09 7.03
CA LEU A 168 1.47 2.82 7.62
C LEU A 168 2.20 4.14 7.85
N ARG A 169 2.81 4.32 9.03
CA ARG A 169 3.57 5.51 9.41
C ARG A 169 4.99 5.15 9.81
N ASP A 170 5.96 5.66 9.06
CA ASP A 170 7.34 5.73 9.53
C ASP A 170 7.49 6.96 10.41
N THR A 171 7.61 6.75 11.73
CA THR A 171 7.58 7.84 12.70
C THR A 171 8.88 8.64 12.74
N ILE A 172 9.98 8.09 12.22
CA ILE A 172 11.29 8.75 12.27
C ILE A 172 11.37 9.84 11.19
N ARG A 173 10.89 9.54 9.97
CA ARG A 173 10.85 10.51 8.87
C ARG A 173 9.50 11.22 8.69
N ASN A 174 8.52 10.92 9.54
CA ASN A 174 7.16 11.48 9.48
C ASN A 174 6.47 11.25 8.13
N THR A 175 6.59 10.04 7.59
CA THR A 175 5.97 9.65 6.31
C THR A 175 4.81 8.71 6.55
N GLU A 176 3.66 9.03 5.94
CA GLU A 176 2.47 8.19 5.97
C GLU A 176 2.15 7.62 4.59
N LEU A 177 1.72 6.36 4.57
CA LEU A 177 1.30 5.62 3.38
C LEU A 177 -0.13 5.09 3.57
N PRO A 178 -1.14 5.77 3.02
CA PRO A 178 -2.50 5.25 3.01
C PRO A 178 -2.64 4.17 1.95
N LEU A 179 -2.90 2.94 2.37
CA LEU A 179 -3.04 1.74 1.55
C LEU A 179 -4.48 1.22 1.59
N ARG A 180 -4.94 0.65 0.48
CA ARG A 180 -6.28 0.06 0.36
C ARG A 180 -6.23 -1.25 -0.40
N THR A 181 -6.97 -2.23 0.08
CA THR A 181 -7.25 -3.47 -0.65
C THR A 181 -8.72 -3.86 -0.46
N ARG A 182 -9.24 -4.76 -1.29
CA ARG A 182 -10.65 -5.15 -1.27
C ARG A 182 -10.81 -6.64 -1.52
N PHE A 183 -11.90 -7.20 -1.01
CA PHE A 183 -12.36 -8.54 -1.34
C PHE A 183 -13.89 -8.54 -1.42
N GLN A 184 -14.45 -9.55 -2.07
CA GLN A 184 -15.89 -9.72 -2.22
C GLN A 184 -16.38 -10.79 -1.24
N LEU A 185 -17.27 -10.43 -0.31
CA LEU A 185 -17.96 -11.38 0.58
C LEU A 185 -19.29 -11.81 -0.05
N ARG A 186 -19.61 -13.11 -0.06
CA ARG A 186 -20.91 -13.66 -0.47
C ARG A 186 -21.08 -15.14 -0.10
#